data_AF-A0A916WW13-F1
#
_entry.id   AF-A0A916WW13-F1
#
_cell.length_a   1.000
_cell.length_b   1.000
_cell.length_c   1.000
_cell.angle_alpha   90.00
_cell.angle_beta   90.00
_cell.angle_gamma   90.00
#
_symmetry.space_group_name_H-M   'P 1'
#
loop_
_entity.id
_entity.type
_entity.pdbx_description
1 polymer ?
#
loop_
_entity_poly.entity_id
_entity_poly.type
_entity_poly.pdbx_seq_one_letter_code
_entity_poly.pdbx_strand_id
1 'polypeptide(L)'
;MNEMSSPVETARSGPPPSPATIFEAIVKQQAVAASYNRGEVTLAPHVIYTRHDEIYVDAITLDRDGRPPKEEKLGAFKLSGLAGLRITPRRFTPSALFDPKDKRYEGTLLMAVEQG
;
A
#
# COMPACT_ATOMS: atom_id res chain seq x y z
N MET A 1 -30.55 5.34 -31.70
CA MET A 1 -29.10 5.31 -31.39
C MET A 1 -28.95 4.80 -29.97
N ASN A 2 -28.25 3.70 -29.76
CA ASN A 2 -28.08 3.10 -28.43
C ASN A 2 -26.84 3.74 -27.78
N GLU A 3 -27.02 4.41 -26.65
CA GLU A 3 -25.91 4.93 -25.86
C GLU A 3 -25.14 3.76 -25.24
N MET A 4 -23.95 3.51 -25.77
CA MET A 4 -22.97 2.61 -25.16
C MET A 4 -22.34 3.31 -23.95
N SER A 5 -23.06 3.28 -22.83
CA SER A 5 -22.49 3.65 -21.53
C SER A 5 -21.38 2.66 -21.18
N SER A 6 -20.14 3.16 -21.17
CA SER A 6 -18.94 2.41 -20.82
C SER A 6 -19.01 1.97 -19.34
N PRO A 7 -18.81 0.69 -18.99
CA PRO A 7 -18.90 0.22 -17.60
C PRO A 7 -17.66 0.53 -16.74
N VAL A 8 -16.82 1.49 -17.13
CA VAL A 8 -15.52 1.75 -16.48
C VAL A 8 -15.57 2.83 -15.40
N GLU A 9 -16.74 3.17 -14.87
CA GLU A 9 -16.86 4.20 -13.81
C GLU A 9 -17.15 3.63 -12.42
N THR A 10 -17.54 2.35 -12.32
CA THR A 10 -18.08 1.78 -11.08
C THR A 10 -17.02 1.25 -10.11
N ALA A 11 -15.74 1.15 -10.50
CA ALA A 11 -14.67 0.59 -9.64
C ALA A 11 -14.00 1.62 -8.70
N ARG A 12 -14.37 2.92 -8.77
CA ARG A 12 -13.71 3.99 -8.01
C ARG A 12 -14.48 4.48 -6.78
N SER A 13 -15.67 3.96 -6.52
CA SER A 13 -16.55 4.41 -5.43
C SER A 13 -16.29 3.67 -4.11
N GLY A 14 -15.02 3.68 -3.67
CA GLY A 14 -14.65 3.30 -2.29
C GLY A 14 -14.38 4.55 -1.45
N PRO A 15 -14.42 4.47 -0.11
CA PRO A 15 -13.92 5.54 0.73
C PRO A 15 -12.47 5.88 0.33
N PRO A 16 -12.05 7.15 0.45
CA PRO A 16 -10.68 7.52 0.16
C PRO A 16 -9.72 6.69 1.01
N PRO A 17 -8.53 6.34 0.48
CA PRO A 17 -7.53 5.61 1.25
C PRO A 17 -7.19 6.38 2.53
N SER A 18 -7.14 5.65 3.65
CA SER A 18 -6.97 6.24 4.97
C SER A 18 -5.67 5.75 5.63
N PRO A 19 -4.98 6.61 6.42
CA PRO A 19 -3.84 6.16 7.24
C PRO A 19 -4.24 5.07 8.24
N ALA A 20 -5.47 5.11 8.77
CA ALA A 20 -5.97 4.12 9.72
C ALA A 20 -5.95 2.69 9.16
N THR A 21 -6.31 2.51 7.89
CA THR A 21 -6.24 1.20 7.21
C THR A 21 -4.80 0.67 7.16
N ILE A 22 -3.81 1.55 6.97
CA ILE A 22 -2.40 1.16 6.94
C ILE A 22 -1.86 0.89 8.34
N PHE A 23 -2.25 1.68 9.35
CA PHE A 23 -1.87 1.41 10.75
C PHE A 23 -2.34 0.03 11.19
N GLU A 24 -3.62 -0.29 10.93
CA GLU A 24 -4.16 -1.62 11.25
C GLU A 24 -3.41 -2.73 10.51
N ALA A 25 -3.11 -2.53 9.23
CA ALA A 25 -2.36 -3.50 8.43
C ALA A 25 -0.93 -3.74 8.95
N ILE A 26 -0.24 -2.68 9.37
CA ILE A 26 1.11 -2.75 9.96
C ILE A 26 1.06 -3.50 11.29
N VAL A 27 0.16 -3.12 12.21
CA VAL A 27 0.01 -3.75 13.53
C VAL A 27 -0.34 -5.23 13.40
N LYS A 28 -1.23 -5.59 12.48
CA LYS A 28 -1.63 -6.99 12.26
C LYS A 28 -0.69 -7.78 11.35
N GLN A 29 0.31 -7.11 10.77
CA GLN A 29 1.18 -7.65 9.71
C GLN A 29 0.37 -8.31 8.59
N GLN A 30 -0.68 -7.62 8.14
CA GLN A 30 -1.56 -8.04 7.06
C GLN A 30 -1.30 -7.24 5.79
N ALA A 31 -1.37 -7.92 4.65
CA ALA A 31 -1.26 -7.28 3.35
C ALA A 31 -2.50 -6.41 3.07
N VAL A 32 -2.29 -5.33 2.32
CA VAL A 32 -3.36 -4.50 1.78
C VAL A 32 -3.46 -4.69 0.28
N ALA A 33 -4.66 -4.52 -0.26
CA ALA A 33 -4.90 -4.52 -1.70
C ALA A 33 -5.49 -3.16 -2.13
N ALA A 34 -5.08 -2.69 -3.30
CA ALA A 34 -5.52 -1.42 -3.87
C ALA A 34 -5.33 -1.42 -5.40
N SER A 35 -5.96 -0.48 -6.08
CA SER A 35 -5.54 -0.08 -7.43
C SER A 35 -4.48 1.02 -7.33
N TYR A 36 -3.36 0.85 -8.03
CA TYR A 36 -2.26 1.80 -8.08
C TYR A 36 -1.66 1.86 -9.50
N ASN A 37 -1.46 3.06 -10.04
CA ASN A 37 -0.93 3.26 -11.40
C ASN A 37 -1.60 2.37 -12.46
N ARG A 38 -2.94 2.29 -12.43
CA ARG A 38 -3.80 1.49 -13.34
C ARG A 38 -3.68 -0.04 -13.23
N GLY A 39 -2.97 -0.57 -12.23
CA GLY A 39 -2.94 -2.02 -11.95
C GLY A 39 -3.48 -2.32 -10.55
N GLU A 40 -3.88 -3.57 -10.31
CA GLU A 40 -4.16 -4.07 -8.97
C GLU A 40 -2.84 -4.47 -8.30
N VAL A 41 -2.67 -4.09 -7.03
CA VAL A 41 -1.50 -4.45 -6.23
C VAL A 41 -1.94 -5.05 -4.91
N THR A 42 -1.22 -6.07 -4.47
CA THR A 42 -1.22 -6.53 -3.08
C THR A 42 0.12 -6.17 -2.46
N LEU A 43 0.09 -5.42 -1.36
CA LEU A 43 1.27 -4.83 -0.72
C LEU A 43 1.39 -5.34 0.72
N ALA A 44 2.61 -5.64 1.15
CA ALA A 44 2.97 -5.84 2.55
C ALA A 44 3.50 -4.51 3.12
N PRO A 45 2.68 -3.72 3.83
CA PRO A 45 3.09 -2.41 4.33
C PRO A 45 4.09 -2.53 5.48
N HIS A 46 5.25 -1.90 5.35
CA HIS A 46 6.31 -1.93 6.38
C HIS A 46 6.33 -0.65 7.20
N VAL A 47 6.08 0.50 6.56
CA VAL A 47 6.16 1.80 7.24
C VAL A 47 5.24 2.80 6.56
N ILE A 48 4.71 3.71 7.34
CA ILE A 48 3.94 4.87 6.90
C ILE A 48 4.56 6.14 7.49
N TYR A 49 4.76 7.15 6.65
CA TYR A 49 5.49 8.37 6.98
C TYR A 49 5.00 9.54 6.13
N THR A 50 5.39 10.74 6.52
CA THR A 50 5.11 11.97 5.77
C THR A 50 6.32 12.42 4.94
N ARG A 51 6.07 13.01 3.77
CA ARG A 51 7.11 13.64 2.95
C ARG A 51 6.48 14.76 2.14
N HIS A 52 6.96 15.99 2.32
CA HIS A 52 6.43 17.19 1.65
C HIS A 52 4.90 17.30 1.75
N ASP A 53 4.36 17.20 2.96
CA ASP A 53 2.91 17.25 3.26
C ASP A 53 2.06 16.11 2.66
N GLU A 54 2.69 15.10 2.08
CA GLU A 54 2.02 13.91 1.55
C GLU A 54 2.34 12.68 2.40
N ILE A 55 1.42 11.71 2.41
CA ILE A 55 1.59 10.46 3.15
C ILE A 55 2.07 9.36 2.20
N TYR A 56 3.13 8.68 2.59
CA TYR A 56 3.71 7.56 1.87
C TYR A 56 3.68 6.29 2.72
N VAL A 57 3.58 5.16 2.02
CA VAL A 57 3.69 3.83 2.58
C VAL A 57 4.83 3.13 1.85
N ASP A 58 5.87 2.69 2.57
CA ASP A 58 6.82 1.76 1.98
C ASP A 58 6.38 0.33 2.22
N ALA A 59 6.39 -0.46 1.15
CA ALA A 59 5.83 -1.80 1.14
C ALA A 59 6.56 -2.73 0.17
N ILE A 60 6.55 -4.01 0.47
CA ILE A 60 6.91 -5.06 -0.49
C ILE A 60 5.69 -5.35 -1.35
N THR A 61 5.87 -5.34 -2.67
CA THR A 61 4.81 -5.84 -3.57
C THR A 61 4.77 -7.35 -3.46
N LEU A 62 3.62 -7.92 -3.11
CA LEU A 62 3.42 -9.37 -3.06
C LEU A 62 2.81 -9.90 -4.35
N ASP A 63 2.02 -9.06 -5.00
CA ASP A 63 1.33 -9.36 -6.25
C ASP A 63 1.06 -8.07 -7.01
N ARG A 64 1.17 -8.13 -8.34
CA ARG A 64 0.68 -7.11 -9.25
C ARG A 64 -0.09 -7.78 -10.39
N ASP A 65 -1.34 -7.38 -10.56
CA ASP A 65 -2.26 -7.91 -11.58
C ASP A 65 -2.32 -9.46 -11.59
N GLY A 66 -2.34 -10.07 -10.40
CA GLY A 66 -2.41 -11.52 -10.20
C GLY A 66 -1.08 -12.24 -10.41
N ARG A 67 0.03 -11.52 -10.55
CA ARG A 67 1.37 -12.09 -10.74
C ARG A 67 2.32 -11.65 -9.63
N PRO A 68 3.11 -12.58 -9.05
CA PRO A 68 4.18 -12.19 -8.15
C PRO A 68 5.20 -11.30 -8.87
N PRO A 69 5.81 -10.33 -8.19
CA PRO A 69 6.88 -9.55 -8.81
C PRO A 69 8.09 -10.44 -9.13
N LYS A 70 8.84 -10.06 -10.16
CA LYS A 70 10.04 -10.78 -10.58
C LYS A 70 11.16 -10.72 -9.55
N GLU A 71 11.21 -9.63 -8.79
CA GLU A 71 12.21 -9.35 -7.77
C GLU A 71 11.51 -8.74 -6.56
N GLU A 72 11.99 -9.08 -5.37
CA GLU A 72 11.56 -8.44 -4.14
C GLU A 72 12.14 -7.02 -4.07
N LYS A 73 11.28 -6.04 -3.80
CA LYS A 73 11.70 -4.65 -3.68
C LYS A 73 10.82 -3.90 -2.68
N LEU A 74 11.46 -3.09 -1.84
CA LEU A 74 10.78 -2.09 -1.02
C LEU A 74 10.43 -0.87 -1.88
N GLY A 75 9.15 -0.76 -2.23
CA GLY A 75 8.61 0.36 -3.02
C GLY A 75 7.99 1.43 -2.14
N ALA A 76 8.02 2.68 -2.59
CA ALA A 76 7.33 3.80 -1.96
C ALA A 76 6.02 4.11 -2.69
N PHE A 77 4.90 4.07 -1.96
CA PHE A 77 3.56 4.24 -2.50
C PHE A 77 2.90 5.46 -1.86
N LYS A 78 2.45 6.41 -2.68
CA LYS A 78 1.69 7.56 -2.18
C LYS A 78 0.30 7.10 -1.76
N LEU A 79 -0.09 7.34 -0.50
CA LEU A 79 -1.35 6.85 0.08
C LEU A 79 -2.56 7.31 -0.75
N SER A 80 -2.58 8.56 -1.18
CA SER A 80 -3.70 9.12 -1.97
C SER A 80 -3.87 8.45 -3.33
N GLY A 81 -2.87 7.70 -3.82
CA GLY A 81 -2.93 6.94 -5.06
C GLY A 81 -3.43 5.51 -4.90
N LEU A 82 -3.59 5.01 -3.67
CA LEU A 82 -4.04 3.64 -3.39
C LEU A 82 -5.57 3.55 -3.40
N ALA A 83 -6.17 3.63 -4.58
CA ALA A 83 -7.63 3.61 -4.72
C ALA A 83 -8.23 2.27 -4.27
N GLY A 84 -9.34 2.32 -3.53
CA GLY A 84 -10.00 1.11 -3.02
C GLY A 84 -9.17 0.32 -2.00
N LEU A 85 -8.31 1.02 -1.24
CA LEU A 85 -7.46 0.44 -0.22
C LEU A 85 -8.26 -0.40 0.79
N ARG A 86 -7.87 -1.65 0.96
CA ARG A 86 -8.49 -2.58 1.92
C ARG A 86 -7.45 -3.53 2.50
N ILE A 87 -7.67 -3.98 3.74
CA ILE A 87 -6.89 -5.06 4.36
C ILE A 87 -7.32 -6.39 3.77
N THR A 88 -6.38 -7.31 3.60
CA THR A 88 -6.62 -8.67 3.14
C THR A 88 -6.36 -9.67 4.28
N PRO A 89 -6.90 -10.90 4.23
CA PRO A 89 -6.59 -11.95 5.19
C PRO A 89 -5.13 -12.44 5.13
N ARG A 90 -4.37 -12.10 4.07
CA ARG A 90 -2.99 -12.56 3.87
C ARG A 90 -2.06 -11.85 4.86
N ARG A 91 -1.35 -12.62 5.68
CA ARG A 91 -0.26 -12.10 6.53
C ARG A 91 1.05 -12.00 5.73
N PHE A 92 1.96 -11.17 6.20
CA PHE A 92 3.33 -11.09 5.69
C PHE A 92 4.34 -11.11 6.83
N THR A 93 5.58 -11.51 6.53
CA THR A 93 6.74 -11.34 7.41
C THR A 93 7.48 -10.08 6.99
N PRO A 94 7.89 -9.19 7.91
CA PRO A 94 8.73 -8.04 7.57
C PRO A 94 9.97 -8.48 6.79
N SER A 95 10.20 -7.83 5.66
CA SER A 95 11.32 -8.10 4.76
C SER A 95 12.61 -7.54 5.33
N ALA A 96 13.72 -8.24 5.10
CA ALA A 96 15.06 -7.78 5.46
C ALA A 96 15.50 -6.54 4.66
N LEU A 97 14.79 -6.19 3.58
CA LEU A 97 15.02 -4.97 2.81
C LEU A 97 14.53 -3.70 3.54
N PHE A 98 13.73 -3.85 4.58
CA PHE A 98 13.28 -2.73 5.40
C PHE A 98 14.31 -2.41 6.49
N ASP A 99 14.94 -1.24 6.37
CA ASP A 99 15.75 -0.66 7.45
C ASP A 99 14.94 0.41 8.19
N PRO A 100 14.47 0.17 9.43
CA PRO A 100 13.70 1.15 10.19
C PRO A 100 14.51 2.40 10.57
N LYS A 101 15.84 2.39 10.45
CA LYS A 101 16.74 3.50 10.75
C LYS A 101 17.13 4.32 9.52
N ASP A 102 16.52 4.06 8.36
CA ASP A 102 16.75 4.87 7.17
C ASP A 102 16.42 6.34 7.45
N LYS A 103 17.36 7.23 7.10
CA LYS A 103 17.28 8.68 7.34
C LYS A 103 16.02 9.31 6.78
N ARG A 104 15.40 8.72 5.75
CA ARG A 104 14.16 9.24 5.16
C ARG A 104 12.96 9.23 6.11
N TYR A 105 13.01 8.46 7.19
CA TYR A 105 11.95 8.40 8.20
C TYR A 105 12.20 9.33 9.40
N GLU A 106 13.40 9.91 9.53
CA GLU A 106 13.75 10.77 10.65
C GLU A 106 12.82 12.00 10.71
N GLY A 107 12.11 12.17 11.82
CA GLY A 107 11.18 13.28 12.03
C GLY A 107 9.86 13.21 11.25
N THR A 108 9.64 12.16 10.45
CA THR A 108 8.45 12.02 9.59
C THR A 108 7.67 10.72 9.77
N LEU A 109 8.26 9.75 10.49
CA LEU A 109 7.68 8.45 10.78
C LEU A 109 6.35 8.56 11.52
N LEU A 110 5.31 7.89 11.01
CA LEU A 110 4.03 7.76 11.71
C LEU A 110 3.90 6.38 12.38
N MET A 111 4.27 5.31 11.68
CA MET A 111 4.28 3.95 12.22
C MET A 111 5.15 3.04 11.34
N ALA A 112 5.82 2.06 11.95
CA ALA A 112 6.54 0.99 11.26
C ALA A 112 6.22 -0.37 11.88
N VAL A 113 6.41 -1.44 11.11
CA VAL A 113 6.37 -2.81 11.61
C VAL A 113 7.46 -3.02 12.66
N GLU A 114 7.14 -3.75 13.71
CA GLU A 114 8.15 -4.23 14.66
C GLU A 114 8.98 -5.33 13.99
N GLN A 115 10.30 -5.16 13.98
CA GLN A 115 11.24 -6.24 13.70
C GLN A 115 11.52 -6.92 15.04
N GLY A 116 11.04 -8.15 15.19
CA GLY A 116 11.25 -8.96 16.40
C GLY A 116 12.69 -9.36 16.62
#